data_AF-A0A804HK70-F1
#
_entry.id   AF-A0A804HK70-F1
#
_cell.length_a   1.000
_cell.length_b   1.000
_cell.length_c   1.000
_cell.angle_alpha   90.00
_cell.angle_beta   90.00
_cell.angle_gamma   90.00
#
_symmetry.space_group_name_H-M   'P 1'
#
loop_
_entity.id
_entity.type
_entity.pdbx_description
1 polymer ?
#
loop_
_entity_poly.entity_id
_entity_poly.type
_entity_poly.pdbx_seq_one_letter_code
_entity_poly.pdbx_strand_id
1 'polypeptide(L)'
;MMAQSNMFTVADVLSQDELRKKLYQTFKDRGILDTLKTQLRNQLIHELMHPVLSGELQPRSISVEGSSLLIGASNSLVADHLQRCGYEYSLSVFFPESGLAKEKVFLCIF
;
A
#
# COMPACT_ATOMS: atom_id res chain seq x y z
N MET A 1 59.02 -10.69 33.18
CA MET A 1 58.57 -10.29 31.83
C MET A 1 57.57 -11.33 31.35
N MET A 2 56.29 -11.01 31.26
CA MET A 2 55.28 -11.87 30.65
C MET A 2 54.63 -11.08 29.52
N ALA A 3 54.81 -11.55 28.29
CA ALA A 3 54.03 -11.13 27.14
C ALA A 3 53.93 -12.34 26.19
N GLN A 4 53.13 -13.33 26.60
CA GLN A 4 52.70 -14.40 25.70
C GLN A 4 51.51 -13.90 24.89
N SER A 5 51.82 -13.48 23.66
CA SER A 5 51.13 -13.84 22.41
C SER A 5 49.59 -13.92 22.43
N ASN A 6 48.96 -12.79 22.09
CA ASN A 6 47.55 -12.70 21.69
C ASN A 6 47.34 -13.06 20.19
N MET A 7 48.03 -14.08 19.68
CA MET A 7 48.09 -14.40 18.24
C MET A 7 47.21 -15.60 17.83
N PHE A 8 46.13 -15.86 18.59
CA PHE A 8 45.24 -17.00 18.35
C PHE A 8 43.82 -16.63 17.90
N THR A 9 43.46 -15.34 17.80
CA THR A 9 42.05 -14.95 17.61
C THR A 9 41.72 -14.34 16.24
N VAL A 10 42.70 -13.86 15.47
CA VAL A 10 42.43 -13.22 14.16
C VAL A 10 42.23 -14.24 13.03
N ALA A 11 42.91 -15.38 13.08
CA ALA A 11 42.78 -16.44 12.07
C ALA A 11 41.42 -17.17 12.14
N ASP A 12 40.87 -17.32 13.35
CA ASP A 12 39.59 -18.00 13.58
C ASP A 12 38.40 -17.15 13.09
N VAL A 13 38.48 -15.82 13.23
CA VAL A 13 37.48 -14.88 12.71
C VAL A 13 37.47 -14.84 11.18
N LEU A 14 38.65 -14.90 10.53
CA LEU A 14 38.76 -15.01 9.07
C LEU A 14 38.16 -16.35 8.55
N SER A 15 38.39 -17.45 9.27
CA SER A 15 37.79 -18.77 8.99
C SER A 15 36.26 -18.76 9.11
N GLN A 16 35.72 -18.08 10.13
CA GLN A 16 34.29 -17.95 10.33
C GLN A 16 33.61 -17.14 9.22
N ASP A 17 34.22 -16.04 8.77
CA ASP A 17 33.68 -15.23 7.67
C ASP A 17 33.77 -15.94 6.33
N GLU A 18 34.83 -16.71 6.07
CA GLU A 18 34.90 -17.57 4.89
C GLU A 18 33.84 -18.67 4.92
N LEU A 19 33.61 -19.30 6.07
CA LEU A 19 32.54 -20.27 6.25
C LEU A 19 31.15 -19.64 6.01
N ARG A 20 30.90 -18.45 6.55
CA ARG A 20 29.67 -17.68 6.32
C ARG A 20 29.47 -17.38 4.84
N LYS A 21 30.52 -16.92 4.14
CA LYS A 21 30.49 -16.67 2.70
C LYS A 21 30.20 -17.94 1.91
N LYS A 22 30.82 -19.06 2.26
CA LYS A 22 30.62 -20.35 1.58
C LYS A 22 29.22 -20.91 1.81
N LEU A 23 28.66 -20.77 3.02
CA LEU A 23 27.27 -21.10 3.33
C LEU A 23 26.31 -20.22 2.53
N TYR A 24 26.50 -18.90 2.54
CA TYR A 24 25.68 -17.98 1.77
C TYR A 24 25.71 -18.30 0.28
N GLN A 25 26.90 -18.57 -0.27
CA GLN A 25 27.07 -18.96 -1.67
C GLN A 25 26.36 -20.29 -1.96
N THR A 26 26.47 -21.28 -1.07
CA THR A 26 25.77 -22.57 -1.22
C THR A 26 24.24 -22.40 -1.18
N PHE A 27 23.73 -21.54 -0.29
CA PHE A 27 22.29 -21.22 -0.23
C PHE A 27 21.82 -20.45 -1.45
N LYS A 28 22.68 -19.61 -2.04
CA LYS A 28 22.43 -18.90 -3.28
C LYS A 28 22.41 -19.85 -4.48
N ASP A 29 23.41 -20.71 -4.62
CA ASP A 29 23.54 -21.66 -5.74
C ASP A 29 22.43 -22.72 -5.72
N ARG A 30 21.95 -23.10 -4.53
CA ARG A 30 20.80 -24.01 -4.35
C ARG A 30 19.44 -23.32 -4.51
N GLY A 31 19.39 -22.00 -4.73
CA GLY A 31 18.14 -21.24 -4.92
C GLY A 31 17.29 -21.09 -3.64
N ILE A 32 17.87 -21.37 -2.46
CA ILE A 32 17.17 -21.27 -1.17
C ILE A 32 16.88 -19.80 -0.85
N LEU A 33 17.82 -18.90 -1.16
CA LEU A 33 17.61 -17.47 -1.00
C LEU A 33 16.48 -16.94 -1.88
N ASP A 34 16.35 -17.45 -3.11
CA ASP A 34 15.30 -17.01 -4.02
C ASP A 34 13.93 -17.57 -3.64
N THR A 35 13.90 -18.80 -3.11
CA THR A 35 12.69 -19.39 -2.51
C THR A 35 12.25 -18.56 -1.30
N LEU A 36 13.17 -18.19 -0.40
CA LEU A 36 12.88 -17.39 0.78
C LEU A 36 12.38 -15.99 0.41
N LYS A 37 13.03 -15.31 -0.55
CA LYS A 37 12.55 -14.02 -1.08
C LYS A 37 11.14 -14.13 -1.64
N THR A 38 10.86 -15.20 -2.38
CA THR A 38 9.54 -15.45 -2.97
C THR A 38 8.48 -15.69 -1.89
N GLN A 39 8.81 -16.46 -0.85
CA GLN A 39 7.92 -16.67 0.30
C GLN A 39 7.61 -15.37 1.04
N LEU A 40 8.62 -14.55 1.32
CA LEU A 40 8.42 -13.24 1.97
C LEU A 40 7.59 -12.30 1.10
N ARG A 41 7.87 -12.24 -0.21
CA ARG A 41 7.06 -11.44 -1.15
C ARG A 41 5.61 -11.92 -1.16
N ASN A 42 5.37 -13.22 -1.19
CA ASN A 42 4.01 -13.78 -1.20
C ASN A 42 3.28 -13.52 0.12
N GLN A 43 3.96 -13.61 1.27
CA GLN A 43 3.40 -13.22 2.56
C GLN A 43 3.05 -11.75 2.61
N LEU A 44 3.94 -10.87 2.14
CA LEU A 44 3.68 -9.43 2.10
C LEU A 44 2.51 -9.10 1.16
N ILE A 45 2.45 -9.71 -0.02
CA ILE A 45 1.31 -9.55 -0.94
C ILE A 45 0.04 -10.07 -0.27
N HIS A 46 0.07 -11.22 0.38
CA HIS A 46 -1.08 -11.74 1.09
C HIS A 46 -1.53 -10.79 2.21
N GLU A 47 -0.64 -10.34 3.08
CA GLU A 47 -0.95 -9.40 4.17
C GLU A 47 -1.44 -8.04 3.66
N LEU A 48 -0.90 -7.53 2.54
CA LEU A 48 -1.33 -6.27 1.94
C LEU A 48 -2.63 -6.41 1.13
N MET A 49 -2.88 -7.57 0.53
CA MET A 49 -4.09 -7.83 -0.26
C MET A 49 -5.23 -8.42 0.57
N HIS A 50 -4.98 -9.01 1.74
CA HIS A 50 -6.01 -9.51 2.64
C HIS A 50 -6.98 -8.40 3.11
N PRO A 51 -6.55 -7.15 3.41
CA PRO A 51 -7.45 -6.03 3.64
C PRO A 51 -8.34 -5.69 2.42
N VAL A 52 -7.81 -5.90 1.20
CA VAL A 52 -8.47 -5.54 -0.07
C VAL A 52 -9.39 -6.68 -0.58
N LEU A 53 -9.06 -7.93 -0.30
CA LEU A 53 -9.76 -9.13 -0.80
C LEU A 53 -10.63 -9.84 0.26
N SER A 54 -10.29 -9.74 1.55
CA SER A 54 -11.08 -10.36 2.64
C SER A 54 -12.26 -9.50 3.10
N GLY A 55 -12.54 -8.40 2.41
CA GLY A 55 -13.80 -7.67 2.54
C GLY A 55 -14.00 -6.87 3.84
N GLU A 56 -13.02 -6.85 4.76
CA GLU A 56 -13.08 -5.98 5.95
C GLU A 56 -12.84 -4.50 5.63
N LEU A 57 -12.29 -4.19 4.46
CA LEU A 57 -12.33 -2.87 3.85
C LEU A 57 -12.91 -2.93 2.44
N GLN A 58 -14.05 -3.61 2.25
CA GLN A 58 -14.97 -3.09 1.25
C GLN A 58 -15.26 -1.66 1.66
N PRO A 59 -15.02 -0.62 0.84
CA PRO A 59 -15.62 0.68 1.07
C PRO A 59 -17.09 0.35 1.12
N ARG A 60 -17.69 0.33 2.33
CA ARG A 60 -19.00 -0.26 2.61
C ARG A 60 -19.89 0.13 1.45
N SER A 61 -20.06 -0.78 0.49
CA SER A 61 -20.90 -0.51 -0.65
C SER A 61 -22.24 -0.74 -0.02
N ILE A 62 -22.76 0.32 0.59
CA ILE A 62 -24.08 0.38 1.15
C ILE A 62 -24.97 0.25 -0.09
N SER A 63 -25.12 -0.98 -0.61
CA SER A 63 -26.15 -1.36 -1.55
C SER A 63 -27.43 -1.36 -0.73
N VAL A 64 -27.90 -0.16 -0.45
CA VAL A 64 -29.20 0.09 0.12
C VAL A 64 -29.74 1.13 -0.84
N GLU A 65 -30.77 0.80 -1.62
CA GLU A 65 -31.45 1.77 -2.48
C GLU A 65 -31.74 3.12 -1.75
N GLY A 66 -31.95 3.07 -0.43
CA GLY A 66 -32.09 4.23 0.46
C GLY A 66 -30.81 5.03 0.73
N SER A 67 -29.62 4.42 0.67
CA SER A 67 -28.33 5.14 0.76
C SER A 67 -28.10 5.98 -0.49
N SER A 68 -28.51 5.52 -1.68
CA SER A 68 -28.37 6.32 -2.91
C SER A 68 -29.20 7.60 -2.87
N LEU A 69 -30.43 7.53 -2.34
CA LEU A 69 -31.27 8.73 -2.17
C LEU A 69 -30.72 9.66 -1.08
N LEU A 70 -30.27 9.11 0.05
CA LEU A 70 -29.64 9.89 1.11
C LEU A 70 -28.35 10.56 0.63
N ILE A 71 -27.49 9.84 -0.09
CA ILE A 71 -26.27 10.36 -0.70
C ILE A 71 -26.60 11.45 -1.71
N GLY A 72 -27.59 11.24 -2.58
CA GLY A 72 -28.04 12.28 -3.53
C GLY A 72 -28.58 13.53 -2.84
N ALA A 73 -29.37 13.37 -1.77
CA ALA A 73 -29.89 14.48 -0.97
C ALA A 73 -28.76 15.22 -0.23
N SER A 74 -27.85 14.50 0.42
CA SER A 74 -26.68 15.07 1.08
C SER A 74 -25.79 15.83 0.11
N ASN A 75 -25.50 15.25 -1.06
CA ASN A 75 -24.70 15.90 -2.09
C ASN A 75 -25.40 17.17 -2.60
N SER A 76 -26.73 17.14 -2.75
CA SER A 76 -27.51 18.32 -3.17
C SER A 76 -27.43 19.47 -2.17
N LEU A 77 -27.47 19.18 -0.85
CA LEU A 77 -27.31 20.19 0.20
C LEU A 77 -25.91 20.84 0.16
N VAL A 78 -24.87 20.04 -0.08
CA VAL A 78 -23.49 20.54 -0.21
C VAL A 78 -23.37 21.42 -1.46
N ALA A 79 -23.92 20.99 -2.60
CA ALA A 79 -23.89 21.76 -3.84
C ALA A 79 -24.60 23.13 -3.69
N ASP A 80 -25.78 23.17 -3.06
CA ASP A 80 -26.52 24.41 -2.78
C ASP A 80 -25.72 25.35 -1.87
N HIS A 81 -25.05 24.81 -0.85
CA HIS A 81 -24.18 25.60 0.01
C HIS A 81 -22.99 26.20 -0.75
N LEU A 82 -22.29 25.37 -1.55
CA LEU A 82 -21.15 25.82 -2.35
C LEU A 82 -21.55 26.91 -3.34
N GLN A 83 -22.73 26.79 -3.95
CA GLN A 83 -23.27 27.80 -4.85
C GLN A 83 -23.61 29.11 -4.13
N ARG A 84 -24.29 29.04 -2.97
CA ARG A 84 -24.67 30.24 -2.19
C ARG A 84 -23.47 31.00 -1.64
N CYS A 85 -22.39 30.29 -1.32
CA CYS A 85 -21.14 30.89 -0.85
C CYS A 85 -20.22 31.33 -2.00
N GLY A 86 -20.57 31.07 -3.27
CA GLY A 86 -19.77 31.46 -4.42
C GLY A 86 -18.47 30.68 -4.58
N TYR A 87 -18.42 29.44 -4.09
CA TYR A 87 -17.26 28.55 -4.23
C TYR A 87 -17.24 27.86 -5.60
N GLU A 88 -17.11 28.66 -6.65
CA GLU A 88 -17.22 28.23 -8.06
C GLU A 88 -16.24 27.08 -8.41
N TYR A 89 -14.99 27.18 -7.97
CA TYR A 89 -14.00 26.12 -8.21
C TYR A 89 -14.40 24.80 -7.55
N SER A 90 -14.73 24.83 -6.25
CA SER A 90 -15.15 23.64 -5.51
C SER A 90 -16.42 23.04 -6.11
N LEU A 91 -17.38 23.86 -6.53
CA LEU A 91 -18.61 23.42 -7.16
C LEU A 91 -18.35 22.73 -8.51
N SER A 92 -17.41 23.25 -9.31
CA SER A 92 -17.04 22.71 -10.62
C SER A 92 -16.44 21.30 -10.55
N VAL A 93 -15.65 21.02 -9.51
CA VAL A 93 -15.05 19.70 -9.25
C VAL A 93 -16.06 18.78 -8.56
N PHE A 94 -16.86 19.32 -7.63
CA PHE A 94 -17.82 18.54 -6.84
C PHE A 94 -18.97 17.97 -7.68
N PHE A 95 -19.51 18.70 -8.64
CA PHE A 95 -20.64 18.24 -9.47
C PHE A 95 -20.39 16.92 -10.22
N PRO A 96 -19.29 16.76 -10.96
CA PRO A 96 -18.97 15.49 -11.64
C PRO A 96 -18.55 14.39 -10.66
N GLU A 97 -17.83 14.72 -9.58
CA GLU A 97 -17.35 13.71 -8.61
C GLU A 97 -18.46 13.18 -7.68
N SER A 98 -19.49 13.99 -7.38
CA SER A 98 -20.59 13.64 -6.49
C SER A 98 -21.70 12.80 -7.14
N GLY A 99 -21.61 12.54 -8.45
CA GLY A 99 -22.65 11.84 -9.21
C GLY A 99 -23.96 12.63 -9.37
N LEU A 100 -23.97 13.92 -9.02
CA LEU A 100 -25.12 14.82 -9.22
C LEU A 100 -25.30 15.24 -10.69
N ALA A 101 -24.27 15.01 -11.52
CA ALA A 101 -24.33 15.27 -12.95
C ALA A 101 -25.31 14.31 -13.65
N LYS A 102 -26.59 14.71 -13.72
CA LYS A 102 -27.54 14.13 -14.68
C LYS A 102 -27.08 14.49 -16.10
N GLU A 103 -26.36 13.57 -16.75
CA GLU A 103 -26.16 13.50 -18.21
C GLU A 103 -25.82 14.80 -18.96
N LYS A 104 -25.08 15.74 -18.34
CA LYS A 104 -24.38 16.77 -19.09
C LYS A 104 -22.92 16.73 -18.72
N VAL A 105 -22.18 16.04 -19.57
CA VAL A 105 -20.73 15.99 -19.62
C VAL A 105 -20.21 17.42 -19.76
N PHE A 106 -19.90 18.07 -18.65
CA PHE A 106 -18.97 19.19 -18.66
C PHE A 106 -17.58 18.57 -18.52
N LEU A 107 -17.03 18.16 -19.65
CA LEU A 107 -15.62 17.79 -19.77
C LEU A 107 -14.81 19.07 -19.57
N CYS A 108 -14.40 19.34 -18.34
CA CYS A 108 -13.39 20.36 -18.07
C CYS A 108 -12.02 19.80 -18.50
N ILE A 109 -11.69 19.98 -19.78
CA ILE A 109 -10.30 20.05 -20.22
C ILE A 109 -9.91 21.52 -20.11
N PHE A 110 -9.24 21.91 -19.02
CA PHE A 110 -8.33 23.06 -18.97
C PHE A 110 -7.38 22.86 -17.80
#